data_AF-A0A9E7U9Q0-F1
#
_entry.id   AF-A0A9E7U9Q0-F1
#
_cell.length_a   1.000
_cell.length_b   1.000
_cell.length_c   1.000
_cell.angle_alpha   90.00
_cell.angle_beta   90.00
_cell.angle_gamma   90.00
#
_symmetry.space_group_name_H-M   'P 1'
#
loop_
_entity.id
_entity.type
_entity.pdbx_description
1 polymer ?
#
loop_
_entity_poly.entity_id
_entity_poly.type
_entity_poly.pdbx_seq_one_letter_code
_entity_poly.pdbx_strand_id
1 'polypeptide(L)' 'MSSEERSEGALKIKLAGTLIVGASMGLITLQGDVPLWVTGVAVLAGLVVGAALVWFVFPGTGEVQSRAGRRR' A
#
# COMPACT_ATOMS: atom_id res chain seq x y z
N MET A 1 -11.69 19.59 -6.65
CA MET A 1 -11.00 18.29 -6.68
C MET A 1 -11.84 17.31 -7.46
N SER A 2 -11.36 16.99 -8.66
CA SER A 2 -11.86 15.95 -9.55
C SER A 2 -11.75 14.57 -8.87
N SER A 3 -12.61 13.61 -9.21
CA SER A 3 -12.50 12.22 -8.75
C SER A 3 -11.14 11.59 -9.13
N GLU A 4 -10.56 12.03 -10.24
CA GLU A 4 -9.24 11.60 -10.73
C GLU A 4 -8.11 12.02 -9.76
N GLU A 5 -8.18 13.24 -9.20
CA GLU A 5 -7.17 13.74 -8.25
C GLU A 5 -7.24 12.99 -6.91
N ARG A 6 -8.43 12.49 -6.56
CA ARG A 6 -8.65 11.69 -5.34
C ARG A 6 -8.17 10.25 -5.49
N SER A 7 -8.34 9.63 -6.66
CA SER A 7 -7.86 8.28 -6.93
C SER A 7 -6.33 8.22 -7.00
N GLU A 8 -5.67 9.20 -7.63
CA GLU A 8 -4.20 9.30 -7.61
C GLU A 8 -3.65 9.54 -6.19
N GLY A 9 -4.30 10.41 -5.41
CA GLY A 9 -3.92 10.65 -4.01
C GLY A 9 -4.02 9.38 -3.16
N ALA A 10 -5.11 8.62 -3.32
CA ALA A 10 -5.30 7.35 -2.64
C ALA A 10 -4.24 6.32 -3.06
N LEU A 11 -3.96 6.18 -4.35
CA LEU A 11 -2.92 5.28 -4.84
C LEU A 11 -1.53 5.62 -4.30
N LYS A 12 -1.15 6.90 -4.23
CA LYS A 12 0.13 7.31 -3.64
C LYS A 12 0.24 6.94 -2.16
N ILE A 13 -0.80 7.15 -1.36
CA ILE A 13 -0.80 6.80 0.07
C ILE A 13 -0.71 5.29 0.25
N LYS A 14 -1.46 4.53 -0.55
CA LYS A 14 -1.42 3.06 -0.59
C LYS A 14 -0.02 2.53 -0.93
N LEU A 15 0.63 3.12 -1.92
CA LEU A 15 1.97 2.74 -2.34
C LEU A 15 2.99 3.07 -1.24
N ALA A 16 2.92 4.26 -0.66
CA ALA A 16 3.81 4.70 0.42
C ALA A 16 3.71 3.77 1.65
N GLY A 17 2.50 3.41 2.08
CA GLY A 17 2.29 2.49 3.19
C GLY A 17 2.89 1.10 2.92
N THR A 18 2.65 0.55 1.73
CA THR A 18 3.21 -0.76 1.32
C THR A 18 4.74 -0.74 1.34
N LEU A 19 5.34 0.33 0.82
CA LEU A 19 6.79 0.47 0.67
C LEU A 19 7.48 0.62 2.04
N ILE A 20 6.85 1.36 2.96
CA ILE A 20 7.33 1.48 4.36
C ILE A 20 7.34 0.10 5.03
N VAL A 21 6.25 -0.68 4.94
CA VAL A 21 6.17 -2.01 5.56
C VAL A 21 7.24 -2.95 5.01
N GLY A 22 7.39 -3.00 3.68
CA GLY A 22 8.43 -3.81 3.03
C GLY A 22 9.84 -3.40 3.45
N ALA A 23 10.13 -2.09 3.46
CA ALA A 23 11.44 -1.57 3.87
C ALA A 23 11.74 -1.86 5.35
N SER A 24 10.77 -1.71 6.25
CA SER A 24 10.94 -2.04 7.68
C SER A 24 11.27 -3.51 7.88
N MET A 25 10.58 -4.40 7.18
CA MET A 25 10.80 -5.85 7.32
C MET A 25 12.20 -6.26 6.84
N GLY A 26 12.68 -5.70 5.72
CA GLY A 26 14.05 -5.92 5.26
C GLY A 26 15.13 -5.29 6.13
N LEU A 27 14.86 -4.11 6.71
CA LEU A 27 15.82 -3.44 7.60
C LEU A 27 15.98 -4.17 8.94
N ILE A 28 14.93 -4.86 9.40
CA ILE A 28 14.99 -5.73 10.59
C ILE A 28 15.95 -6.90 10.34
N THR A 29 15.91 -7.53 9.15
CA THR A 29 16.76 -8.70 8.88
C THR A 29 18.24 -8.36 8.70
N LEU A 30 18.57 -7.11 8.33
CA LEU A 30 19.94 -6.62 8.26
C LEU A 30 20.62 -6.47 9.65
N GLN A 31 19.86 -6.48 10.74
CA GLN A 31 20.39 -6.34 12.09
C GLN A 31 20.84 -7.68 12.70
N GLY A 32 20.38 -8.82 12.15
CA GLY A 32 21.01 -10.11 12.38
C GLY A 32 22.03 -10.35 11.26
N ASP A 33 23.08 -11.12 11.53
CA ASP A 33 24.05 -11.56 10.52
C ASP A 33 23.39 -12.59 9.57
N VAL A 34 22.34 -12.15 8.89
CA VAL A 34 21.42 -12.97 8.12
C VAL A 34 21.84 -12.91 6.65
N PRO A 35 21.88 -14.06 5.94
CA PRO A 35 22.20 -14.09 4.52
C PRO A 35 21.32 -13.14 3.70
N LEU A 36 21.93 -12.44 2.72
CA LEU A 36 21.25 -11.45 1.86
C LEU A 36 19.98 -11.97 1.18
N TRP A 37 19.92 -13.26 0.85
CA TRP A 37 18.73 -13.86 0.23
C TRP A 37 17.52 -13.86 1.19
N VAL A 38 17.74 -14.03 2.48
CA VAL A 38 16.68 -13.99 3.51
C VAL A 38 16.13 -12.58 3.63
N THR A 39 17.00 -11.56 3.57
CA THR A 39 16.58 -10.15 3.53
C THR A 39 15.71 -9.87 2.31
N GLY A 40 16.09 -10.40 1.13
CA GLY A 40 15.26 -10.32 -0.08
C GLY A 40 13.86 -10.93 0.12
N VAL A 41 13.79 -12.12 0.72
CA VAL A 41 12.51 -12.80 1.03
C VAL A 41 11.69 -12.01 2.06
N ALA A 42 12.32 -11.44 3.09
CA ALA A 42 11.65 -10.65 4.11
C ALA A 42 11.05 -9.36 3.54
N VAL A 43 11.77 -8.67 2.65
CA VAL A 43 11.23 -7.52 1.90
C VAL A 43 10.02 -7.93 1.09
N LEU A 44 10.10 -9.04 0.33
CA LEU A 44 8.97 -9.53 -0.46
C LEU A 44 7.77 -9.88 0.41
N ALA A 45 7.98 -10.56 1.54
CA ALA A 45 6.93 -10.85 2.50
C ALA A 45 6.30 -9.56 3.06
N GLY A 46 7.12 -8.58 3.42
CA GLY A 46 6.64 -7.28 3.90
C GLY A 46 5.84 -6.50 2.86
N LEU A 47 6.23 -6.58 1.57
CA LEU A 47 5.45 -5.99 0.48
C LEU A 47 4.09 -6.68 0.30
N VAL A 48 4.05 -8.01 0.36
CA VAL A 48 2.78 -8.77 0.28
C VAL A 48 1.85 -8.41 1.44
N VAL A 49 2.39 -8.36 2.67
CA VAL A 49 1.62 -7.96 3.86
C VAL A 49 1.17 -6.50 3.76
N GLY A 50 2.05 -5.59 3.36
CA GLY A 50 1.72 -4.18 3.17
C GLY A 50 0.63 -3.96 2.13
N ALA A 51 0.69 -4.67 1.00
CA ALA A 51 -0.33 -4.64 -0.04
C ALA A 51 -1.67 -5.19 0.47
N ALA A 52 -1.65 -6.30 1.22
CA ALA A 52 -2.85 -6.88 1.82
C ALA A 52 -3.50 -5.93 2.85
N LEU A 53 -2.71 -5.28 3.71
CA LEU A 53 -3.18 -4.29 4.67
C LEU A 53 -3.82 -3.09 3.95
N VAL A 54 -3.16 -2.60 2.90
CA VAL A 54 -3.67 -1.49 2.08
C VAL A 54 -4.98 -1.85 1.39
N TRP A 55 -5.09 -3.07 0.87
CA TRP A 55 -6.32 -3.57 0.26
C TRP A 55 -7.44 -3.71 1.29
N PHE A 56 -7.12 -4.20 2.49
CA PHE A 56 -8.07 -4.35 3.58
C PHE A 56 -8.58 -3.02 4.13
N VAL A 57 -7.69 -2.03 4.35
CA VAL A 57 -8.05 -0.72 4.92
C VAL A 57 -8.79 0.15 3.92
N PHE A 58 -8.44 0.05 2.63
CA PHE A 58 -9.06 0.81 1.55
C PHE A 58 -9.57 -0.13 0.45
N PRO A 59 -10.67 -0.85 0.71
CA PRO A 59 -11.29 -1.70 -0.30
C PRO A 59 -11.91 -0.81 -1.38
N GLY A 60 -11.20 -0.64 -2.50
CA GLY A 60 -11.65 0.16 -3.65
C GLY A 60 -10.59 1.11 -4.23
N THR A 61 -10.79 1.49 -5.49
CA THR A 61 -9.98 2.44 -6.30
C THR A 61 -10.23 3.92 -5.95
N GLY A 62 -10.94 4.22 -4.85
CA GLY A 62 -11.32 5.59 -4.53
C GLY A 62 -12.51 6.11 -5.34
N GLU A 63 -13.24 5.23 -6.01
CA GLU A 63 -14.53 5.53 -6.63
C GLU A 63 -15.58 5.81 -5.55
N VAL A 64 -15.53 7.00 -4.96
CA VAL A 64 -16.72 7.58 -4.35
C VAL A 64 -17.65 7.91 -5.52
N GLN A 65 -18.58 7.02 -5.80
CA GLN A 65 -19.64 7.20 -6.79
C GLN A 65 -20.28 8.57 -6.54
N SER A 66 -19.95 9.55 -7.40
CA SER A 66 -20.52 10.88 -7.33
C SER A 66 -22.00 10.71 -7.66
N ARG A 67 -22.82 10.70 -6.61
CA ARG A 67 -24.29 10.61 -6.66
C ARG A 67 -24.88 11.91 -7.22
N ALA A 68 -24.43 12.32 -8.40
CA ALA A 68 -24.99 13.42 -9.17
C ALA A 68 -26.20 12.87 -9.95
N GLY A 69 -27.28 12.59 -9.24
CA GLY A 69 -28.46 11.96 -9.83
C GLY A 69 -29.65 11.89 -8.89
N ARG A 70 -29.95 12.96 -8.16
CA ARG A 70 -31.22 13.06 -7.42
C ARG A 70 -31.70 14.50 -7.30
N ARG A 71 -32.05 15.10 -8.44
CA ARG A 71 -33.09 16.13 -8.54
C ARG A 71 -33.69 16.08 -9.96
N ARG A 72 -34.78 15.34 -10.10
CA ARG A 72 -35.89 15.70 -10.99
C ARG A 72 -37.16 15.47 -10.21
#